data_AF-A0A382GF24-F1
#
_entry.id   AF-A0A382GF24-F1
#
_cell.length_a   1.000
_cell.length_b   1.000
_cell.length_c   1.000
_cell.angle_alpha   90.00
_cell.angle_beta   90.00
_cell.angle_gamma   90.00
#
_symmetry.space_group_name_H-M   'P 1'
#
loop_
_entity.id
_entity.type
_entity.pdbx_description
1 polymer ?
#
loop_
_entity_poly.entity_id
_entity_poly.type
_entity_poly.pdbx_seq_one_letter_code
_entity_poly.pdbx_strand_id
1 'polypeptide(L)'
;MPKNVLWKFLPTAFLVLVSFTLITPFDDQDLGEYALSQSTSDANATLYPNYLKFEKVLNEVKEGLSDDEKVDFKSLKDFATQNRLDYAEYYKPPTGVLGTVASRLLPFAVKPGIRASYEK
;
A
#
# COMPACT_ATOMS: atom_id res chain seq x y z
N MET A 1 0.71 -24.68 -39.13
CA MET A 1 0.37 -23.33 -38.62
C MET A 1 -0.53 -23.50 -37.39
N PRO A 2 -0.04 -23.31 -36.15
CA PRO A 2 -0.91 -23.41 -34.98
C PRO A 2 -1.84 -22.20 -34.94
N LYS A 3 -3.11 -22.45 -35.26
CA LYS A 3 -4.21 -21.49 -35.26
C LYS A 3 -4.37 -20.82 -33.88
N ASN A 4 -4.30 -19.49 -33.85
CA ASN A 4 -4.96 -18.57 -32.91
C ASN A 4 -5.35 -19.12 -31.52
N VAL A 5 -4.38 -19.62 -30.75
CA VAL A 5 -4.60 -20.04 -29.36
C VAL A 5 -4.77 -18.80 -28.46
N LEU A 6 -4.20 -17.65 -28.84
CA LEU A 6 -4.21 -16.39 -28.08
C LEU A 6 -5.65 -15.88 -27.79
N TRP A 7 -6.58 -16.04 -28.73
CA TRP A 7 -7.97 -15.58 -28.57
C TRP A 7 -8.72 -16.34 -27.48
N LYS A 8 -8.33 -17.58 -27.16
CA LYS A 8 -8.93 -18.37 -26.08
C LYS A 8 -8.57 -17.87 -24.69
N PHE A 9 -7.46 -17.13 -24.55
CA PHE A 9 -7.04 -16.55 -23.27
C PHE A 9 -7.68 -15.18 -22.99
N LEU A 10 -8.23 -14.51 -24.01
CA LEU A 10 -8.89 -13.22 -23.88
C LEU A 10 -10.04 -13.21 -22.85
N PRO A 11 -11.00 -14.17 -22.85
CA PRO A 11 -12.07 -14.18 -21.85
C PRO A 11 -11.56 -14.48 -20.43
N THR A 12 -10.54 -15.34 -20.30
CA THR A 12 -9.93 -15.64 -19.00
C THR A 12 -9.18 -14.43 -18.45
N ALA A 13 -8.42 -13.73 -19.28
CA ALA A 13 -7.72 -12.50 -18.89
C ALA A 13 -8.70 -11.40 -18.51
N PHE A 14 -9.82 -11.27 -19.23
CA PHE A 14 -10.90 -10.35 -18.87
C PHE A 14 -11.51 -10.67 -17.51
N LEU A 15 -11.83 -11.95 -17.25
CA LEU A 15 -12.34 -12.37 -15.94
C LEU A 15 -11.35 -12.11 -14.81
N VAL A 16 -10.06 -12.35 -15.01
CA VAL A 16 -9.02 -12.04 -14.01
C VAL A 16 -8.97 -10.53 -13.73
N LEU A 17 -9.01 -9.69 -14.77
CA LEU A 17 -9.05 -8.23 -14.62
C LEU A 17 -10.30 -7.76 -13.86
N VAL A 18 -11.48 -8.26 -14.22
CA VAL A 18 -12.74 -7.93 -13.55
C VAL A 18 -12.73 -8.39 -12.09
N SER A 19 -12.13 -9.55 -11.81
CA SER A 19 -11.95 -10.05 -10.44
C SER A 19 -11.09 -9.09 -9.61
N PHE A 20 -9.99 -8.60 -10.19
CA PHE A 20 -9.14 -7.61 -9.53
C PHE A 20 -9.89 -6.30 -9.28
N THR A 21 -10.68 -5.79 -10.23
CA THR A 21 -11.46 -4.55 -10.04
C THR A 21 -12.57 -4.69 -9.01
N LEU A 22 -13.21 -5.86 -8.89
CA LEU A 22 -14.28 -6.09 -7.90
C LEU A 22 -13.76 -6.33 -6.48
N ILE A 23 -12.55 -6.86 -6.34
CA ILE A 23 -11.94 -7.16 -5.04
C ILE A 23 -11.24 -5.92 -4.46
N THR A 24 -10.84 -4.96 -5.30
CA THR A 24 -10.12 -3.78 -4.84
C THR A 24 -11.01 -2.85 -4.00
N PRO A 25 -10.69 -2.63 -2.71
CA PRO A 25 -11.45 -1.73 -1.84
C PRO A 25 -11.17 -0.24 -2.11
N PHE A 26 -10.69 0.10 -3.32
CA PHE A 26 -10.12 1.42 -3.61
C PHE A 26 -11.16 2.54 -3.77
N ASP A 27 -12.44 2.22 -3.99
CA ASP A 27 -13.45 3.24 -4.27
C ASP A 27 -14.14 3.83 -3.02
N ASP A 28 -14.10 3.14 -1.87
CA ASP A 28 -14.90 3.55 -0.70
C ASP A 28 -14.12 4.32 0.39
N GLN A 29 -12.79 4.40 0.32
CA GLN A 29 -11.99 5.05 1.36
C GLN A 29 -11.22 6.27 0.84
N ASP A 30 -11.29 7.37 1.60
CA ASP A 30 -10.44 8.53 1.36
C ASP A 30 -8.97 8.09 1.44
N LEU A 31 -8.16 8.48 0.47
CA LEU A 31 -6.76 8.08 0.36
C LEU A 31 -5.98 8.42 1.63
N GLY A 32 -6.31 9.55 2.27
CA GLY A 32 -5.70 9.94 3.53
C GLY A 32 -6.05 8.99 4.69
N GLU A 33 -7.30 8.56 4.78
CA GLU A 33 -7.78 7.61 5.80
C GLU A 33 -7.21 6.22 5.57
N TYR A 34 -7.18 5.77 4.31
CA TYR A 34 -6.56 4.52 3.93
C TYR A 34 -5.07 4.51 4.31
N ALA A 35 -4.32 5.55 3.93
CA ALA A 35 -2.90 5.68 4.26
C ALA A 35 -2.67 5.66 5.78
N LEU A 36 -3.48 6.38 6.56
CA LEU A 36 -3.42 6.37 8.01
C LEU A 36 -3.64 4.96 8.60
N SER A 37 -4.66 4.24 8.10
CA SER A 37 -4.97 2.87 8.55
C SER A 37 -3.83 1.88 8.31
N GLN A 38 -2.98 2.14 7.31
CA GLN A 38 -1.85 1.29 6.94
C GLN A 38 -0.54 1.71 7.62
N SER A 39 -0.50 2.83 8.35
CA SER A 39 0.70 3.23 9.08
C SER A 39 0.99 2.24 10.21
N THR A 40 2.20 1.67 10.20
CA THR A 40 2.60 0.58 11.13
C THR A 40 3.73 1.00 12.07
N SER A 41 4.33 2.17 11.84
CA SER A 41 5.40 2.68 12.69
C SER A 41 5.39 4.20 12.79
N ASP A 42 6.01 4.67 13.86
CA ASP A 42 6.39 6.07 14.01
C ASP A 42 7.69 6.34 13.25
N ALA A 43 7.80 7.55 12.70
CA ALA A 43 9.01 8.04 12.06
C ALA A 43 10.15 8.29 13.06
N ASN A 44 11.36 8.43 12.55
CA ASN A 44 12.55 8.63 13.34
C ASN A 44 12.50 9.98 14.08
N ALA A 45 12.42 9.91 15.41
CA ALA A 45 12.35 11.08 16.30
C ALA A 45 13.50 12.08 16.13
N THR A 46 14.66 11.62 15.66
CA THR A 46 15.85 12.46 15.47
C THR A 46 15.78 13.24 14.16
N LEU A 47 15.21 12.63 13.11
CA LEU A 47 15.10 13.25 11.78
C LEU A 47 13.82 14.07 11.65
N TYR A 48 12.72 13.59 12.25
CA TYR A 48 11.37 14.15 12.10
C TYR A 48 10.68 14.39 13.45
N PRO A 49 11.23 15.25 14.33
CA PRO A 49 10.72 15.45 15.69
C PRO A 49 9.27 15.99 15.72
N ASN A 50 8.90 16.79 14.71
CA ASN A 50 7.57 17.37 14.60
C ASN A 50 6.57 16.47 13.89
N TYR A 51 7.02 15.43 13.20
CA TYR A 51 6.20 14.56 12.35
C TYR A 51 6.34 13.09 12.74
N LEU A 52 6.50 12.80 14.03
CA LEU A 52 6.66 11.42 14.53
C LEU A 52 5.55 10.46 14.05
N LYS A 53 4.30 10.94 14.04
CA LYS A 53 3.13 10.16 13.65
C LYS A 53 2.62 10.61 12.30
N PHE A 54 2.28 9.64 11.45
CA PHE A 54 1.66 9.91 10.16
C PHE A 54 0.33 10.68 10.28
N GLU A 55 -0.42 10.46 11.37
CA GLU A 55 -1.63 11.23 11.70
C GLU A 55 -1.39 12.74 11.71
N LYS A 56 -0.26 13.18 12.27
CA LYS A 56 0.07 14.60 12.37
C LYS A 56 0.39 15.19 11.00
N VAL A 57 1.09 14.44 10.16
CA VAL A 57 1.32 14.80 8.75
C VAL A 57 -0.01 14.93 8.02
N LEU A 58 -0.90 13.96 8.19
CA LEU A 58 -2.21 13.96 7.53
C LEU A 58 -3.04 15.18 7.94
N ASN A 59 -3.05 15.52 9.24
CA ASN A 59 -3.81 16.66 9.74
C ASN A 59 -3.28 17.98 9.19
N GLU A 60 -1.96 18.18 9.13
CA GLU A 60 -1.41 19.41 8.52
C GLU A 60 -1.68 19.50 7.02
N VAL A 61 -1.65 18.37 6.30
CA VAL A 61 -2.03 18.34 4.89
C VAL A 61 -3.52 18.70 4.73
N LYS A 62 -4.40 18.19 5.60
CA LYS A 62 -5.83 18.52 5.61
C LYS A 62 -6.09 19.98 5.95
N GLU A 63 -5.39 20.55 6.93
CA GLU A 63 -5.51 21.97 7.30
C GLU A 63 -5.06 22.91 6.17
N GLY A 64 -4.17 22.45 5.29
CA GLY A 64 -3.74 23.19 4.10
C GLY A 64 -4.69 23.09 2.91
N LEU A 65 -5.71 22.23 2.97
CA LEU A 65 -6.71 22.02 1.92
C LEU A 65 -7.99 22.79 2.25
N SER A 66 -8.82 23.05 1.24
CA SER A 66 -10.17 23.59 1.46
C SER A 66 -11.09 22.51 2.06
N ASP A 67 -12.12 22.91 2.82
CA ASP A 67 -13.02 21.97 3.55
C ASP A 67 -13.69 20.91 2.64
N ASP A 68 -13.83 21.20 1.34
CA ASP A 68 -14.42 20.30 0.34
C ASP A 68 -13.38 19.44 -0.41
N GLU A 69 -12.08 19.66 -0.21
CA GLU A 69 -10.99 19.03 -0.96
C GLU A 69 -10.37 17.86 -0.18
N LYS A 70 -10.35 16.68 -0.80
CA LYS A 70 -9.81 15.46 -0.20
C LYS A 70 -8.28 15.41 -0.29
N VAL A 71 -7.68 14.59 0.57
CA VAL A 71 -6.24 14.38 0.57
C VAL A 71 -5.84 13.53 -0.64
N ASP A 72 -5.33 14.19 -1.67
CA ASP A 72 -4.81 13.52 -2.86
C ASP A 72 -3.34 13.10 -2.72
N PHE A 73 -2.91 12.17 -3.57
CA PHE A 73 -1.51 11.77 -3.65
C PHE A 73 -0.57 12.95 -3.91
N LYS A 74 -1.02 13.95 -4.69
CA LYS A 74 -0.22 15.14 -5.00
C LYS A 74 0.07 15.98 -3.76
N SER A 75 -0.94 16.26 -2.93
CA SER A 75 -0.77 17.07 -1.72
C SER A 75 0.15 16.38 -0.72
N LEU A 76 -0.01 15.07 -0.52
CA LEU A 76 0.92 14.27 0.30
C LEU A 76 2.35 14.32 -0.24
N LYS A 77 2.55 14.15 -1.56
CA LYS A 77 3.89 14.18 -2.16
C LYS A 77 4.55 15.56 -2.05
N ASP A 78 3.78 16.62 -2.28
CA ASP A 78 4.26 18.00 -2.21
C ASP A 78 4.67 18.32 -0.75
N PHE A 79 3.86 17.92 0.23
CA PHE A 79 4.17 18.06 1.65
C PHE A 79 5.44 17.30 2.07
N ALA A 80 5.61 16.06 1.60
CA ALA A 80 6.82 15.28 1.87
C ALA A 80 8.07 15.96 1.32
N THR A 81 7.97 16.48 0.09
CA THR A 81 9.09 17.14 -0.59
C THR A 81 9.47 18.44 0.13
N GLN A 82 8.48 19.22 0.55
CA GLN A 82 8.69 20.48 1.27
C GLN A 82 9.31 20.26 2.65
N ASN A 83 8.84 19.24 3.39
CA ASN A 83 9.29 18.94 4.75
C ASN A 83 10.44 17.91 4.80
N ARG A 84 10.93 17.47 3.63
CA ARG A 84 11.97 16.41 3.47
C ARG A 84 11.63 15.12 4.21
N LEU A 85 10.34 14.78 4.26
CA LEU A 85 9.85 13.56 4.91
C LEU A 85 10.06 12.36 4.02
N ASP A 86 10.55 11.28 4.60
CA ASP A 86 10.50 9.96 3.99
C ASP A 86 9.29 9.19 4.53
N TYR A 87 8.29 8.98 3.67
CA TYR A 87 7.11 8.23 4.07
C TYR A 87 7.40 6.76 4.33
N ALA A 88 8.51 6.20 3.81
CA ALA A 88 8.88 4.82 4.09
C ALA A 88 9.07 4.54 5.60
N GLU A 89 9.36 5.57 6.40
CA GLU A 89 9.52 5.42 7.84
C GLU A 89 8.21 5.06 8.57
N TYR A 90 7.05 5.42 8.02
CA TYR A 90 5.74 5.12 8.64
C TYR A 90 5.17 3.76 8.22
N TYR A 91 5.71 3.15 7.15
CA TYR A 91 5.22 1.91 6.56
C TYR A 91 6.29 0.83 6.59
N LYS A 92 6.38 0.11 7.71
CA LYS A 92 7.24 -1.06 7.78
C LYS A 92 6.69 -2.18 6.90
N PRO A 93 7.52 -2.77 6.00
CA PRO A 93 7.10 -3.91 5.23
C PRO A 93 6.81 -5.10 6.17
N PRO A 94 5.76 -5.89 5.91
CA PRO A 94 5.49 -7.07 6.70
C PRO A 94 6.66 -8.03 6.64
N THR A 95 7.08 -8.53 7.81
CA THR A 95 8.16 -9.50 7.89
C THR A 95 7.66 -10.87 7.40
N GLY A 96 8.48 -11.59 6.63
CA GLY A 96 8.16 -12.95 6.17
C GLY A 96 7.28 -13.06 4.92
N VAL A 97 7.04 -11.96 4.17
CA VAL A 97 6.28 -11.99 2.90
C VAL A 97 6.92 -12.92 1.87
N LEU A 98 8.24 -12.81 1.67
CA LEU A 98 8.97 -13.66 0.71
C LEU A 98 8.87 -15.14 1.06
N GLY A 99 8.99 -15.49 2.34
CA GLY A 99 8.83 -16.86 2.81
C GLY A 99 7.40 -17.38 2.62
N THR A 100 6.41 -16.52 2.82
CA THR A 100 4.99 -16.87 2.61
C THR A 100 4.70 -17.11 1.13
N VAL A 101 5.12 -16.20 0.24
CA VAL A 101 4.92 -16.34 -1.21
C VAL A 101 5.67 -17.56 -1.76
N ALA A 102 6.92 -17.75 -1.35
CA ALA A 102 7.71 -18.91 -1.74
C ALA A 102 7.09 -20.24 -1.26
N SER A 103 6.56 -20.28 -0.03
CA SER A 103 5.86 -21.47 0.49
C SER A 103 4.56 -21.79 -0.24
N ARG A 104 3.88 -20.78 -0.82
CA ARG A 104 2.67 -20.97 -1.63
C ARG A 104 2.98 -21.44 -3.05
N LEU A 105 4.10 -21.00 -3.63
CA LEU A 105 4.52 -21.38 -4.98
C LEU A 105 5.24 -22.73 -5.01
N LEU A 106 6.04 -23.05 -3.98
CA LEU A 106 6.84 -24.26 -3.88
C LEU A 106 6.68 -24.92 -2.50
N PRO A 107 5.50 -25.52 -2.20
CA PRO A 107 5.16 -26.01 -0.87
C PRO A 107 6.04 -27.17 -0.37
N PHE A 108 6.80 -27.82 -1.25
CA PHE A 108 7.70 -28.93 -0.92
C PHE A 108 9.15 -28.50 -0.65
N ALA A 109 9.55 -27.31 -1.09
CA ALA A 109 10.91 -26.79 -0.95
C ALA A 109 11.07 -25.88 0.28
N VAL A 110 9.99 -25.20 0.67
CA VAL A 110 9.96 -24.27 1.81
C VAL A 110 8.94 -24.78 2.81
N LYS A 111 9.28 -24.76 4.12
CA LYS A 111 8.39 -25.22 5.19
C LYS A 111 7.00 -24.57 5.03
N PRO A 112 5.93 -25.35 4.84
CA PRO A 112 4.58 -24.80 4.78
C PRO A 112 4.23 -24.19 6.13
N GLY A 113 3.72 -22.94 6.11
CA GLY A 113 3.26 -22.25 7.32
C GLY A 113 4.11 -21.06 7.78
N ILE A 114 5.11 -20.61 7.01
CA ILE A 114 5.68 -19.27 7.24
C ILE A 114 4.58 -18.25 6.95
N ARG A 115 4.18 -17.50 7.99
CA ARG A 115 3.14 -16.47 7.90
C ARG A 115 3.80 -15.10 7.86
N ALA A 116 3.37 -14.26 6.93
CA ALA A 116 3.70 -12.84 6.95
C ALA A 116 3.01 -12.23 8.17
N SER A 117 3.79 -11.52 8.97
CA SER A 117 3.33 -10.85 10.18
C SER A 117 3.88 -9.44 10.18
N TYR A 118 3.05 -8.49 10.57
CA TYR A 118 3.54 -7.21 11.02
C TYR A 118 4.17 -7.42 12.41
N GLU A 119 5.36 -6.88 12.66
CA GLU A 119 5.87 -6.83 14.04
C GLU A 119 4.89 -5.97 14.85
N LYS A 120 4.58 -6.45 16.05
CA LYS A 120 3.62 -5.82 16.97
C LYS A 120 4.27 -4.70 17.77
#